data_AF-A0A3A3GJN0-F1
#
_entry.id   AF-A0A3A3GJN0-F1
#
_cell.length_a   1.000
_cell.length_b   1.000
_cell.length_c   1.000
_cell.angle_alpha   90.00
_cell.angle_beta   90.00
_cell.angle_gamma   90.00
#
_symmetry.space_group_name_H-M   'P 1'
#
loop_
_entity.id
_entity.type
_entity.pdbx_description
1 polymer ?
#
loop_
_entity_poly.entity_id
_entity_poly.type
_entity_poly.pdbx_seq_one_letter_code
_entity_poly.pdbx_strand_id
1 'polypeptide(L)'
;MKYHRRSTAATLGVARPRLRFRQSTVTRRRPAPDVLYGDAAERGKHQRCIQALAESTAWPLLVIVPVYEMVLAEMRPLARITEYLPIFVSRRVRHLLRPDGAAVPLQASSSSSG
;
A
#
# COMPACT_ATOMS: atom_id res chain seq x y z
N MET A 1 -49.01 11.87 31.49
CA MET A 1 -49.08 11.59 30.03
C MET A 1 -47.87 10.76 29.63
N LYS A 2 -48.10 9.58 29.06
CA LYS A 2 -47.10 8.58 28.64
C LYS A 2 -46.80 8.77 27.15
N TYR A 3 -45.54 8.97 26.78
CA TYR A 3 -45.02 8.75 25.42
C TYR A 3 -43.69 8.02 25.58
N HIS A 4 -43.70 6.69 25.62
CA HIS A 4 -43.43 5.78 24.50
C HIS A 4 -42.06 5.96 23.84
N ARG A 5 -41.14 5.07 24.25
CA ARG A 5 -39.96 4.61 23.51
C ARG A 5 -40.31 4.30 22.05
N ARG A 6 -39.52 4.78 21.10
CA ARG A 6 -39.13 4.06 19.88
C ARG A 6 -37.72 4.55 19.49
N SER A 7 -36.67 3.76 19.49
CA SER A 7 -36.37 2.46 18.85
C SER A 7 -35.29 2.73 17.79
N THR A 8 -34.22 1.98 17.95
CA THR A 8 -32.92 1.98 17.27
C THR A 8 -33.06 1.77 15.76
N ALA A 9 -32.55 2.71 14.96
CA ALA A 9 -32.34 2.46 13.54
C ALA A 9 -31.12 1.56 13.36
N ALA A 10 -31.39 0.35 12.88
CA ALA A 10 -30.44 -0.72 12.67
C ALA A 10 -29.40 -0.40 11.60
N THR A 11 -28.18 -0.74 11.93
CA THR A 11 -26.98 -0.77 11.10
C THR A 11 -27.19 -1.69 9.89
N LEU A 12 -27.31 -1.12 8.69
CA LEU A 12 -27.17 -1.88 7.44
C LEU A 12 -25.68 -2.07 7.13
N GLY A 13 -25.11 -3.13 7.71
CA GLY A 13 -23.79 -3.64 7.35
C GLY A 13 -23.82 -4.28 5.97
N VAL A 14 -23.50 -3.51 4.93
CA VAL A 14 -23.25 -4.05 3.60
C VAL A 14 -21.92 -4.82 3.65
N ALA A 15 -22.03 -6.14 3.80
CA ALA A 15 -20.92 -7.06 3.72
C ALA A 15 -20.26 -6.96 2.34
N ARG A 16 -19.17 -6.20 2.26
CA ARG A 16 -18.37 -6.13 1.04
C ARG A 16 -17.74 -7.50 0.79
N PRO A 17 -17.94 -8.11 -0.39
CA PRO A 17 -17.27 -9.35 -0.72
C PRO A 17 -15.76 -9.11 -0.70
N ARG A 18 -15.09 -9.73 0.28
CA ARG A 18 -13.62 -9.80 0.32
C ARG A 18 -13.21 -10.61 -0.90
N LEU A 19 -12.82 -9.90 -1.96
CA LEU A 19 -12.06 -10.45 -3.07
C LEU A 19 -10.87 -11.17 -2.45
N ARG A 20 -10.96 -12.50 -2.35
CA ARG A 20 -9.86 -13.35 -1.95
C ARG A 20 -8.81 -13.20 -3.03
N PHE A 21 -7.85 -12.31 -2.79
CA PHE A 21 -6.64 -12.22 -3.57
C PHE A 21 -5.93 -13.56 -3.38
N ARG A 22 -6.09 -14.43 -4.36
CA ARG A 22 -5.49 -15.75 -4.42
C ARG A 22 -3.99 -15.52 -4.45
N GLN A 23 -3.36 -15.56 -3.27
CA GLN A 23 -1.90 -15.54 -3.13
C GLN A 23 -1.39 -16.81 -3.80
N SER A 24 -1.10 -16.69 -5.08
CA SER A 24 -0.47 -17.74 -5.85
C SER A 24 0.89 -17.91 -5.21
N THR A 25 1.16 -19.08 -4.64
CA THR A 25 2.45 -19.51 -4.12
C THR A 25 3.43 -19.66 -5.29
N VAL A 26 3.74 -18.56 -5.94
CA VAL A 26 4.80 -18.51 -6.93
C VAL A 26 6.07 -18.33 -6.11
N THR A 27 6.86 -19.39 -6.02
CA THR A 27 8.29 -19.30 -5.72
C THR A 27 8.94 -18.49 -6.84
N ARG A 28 8.71 -17.18 -6.83
CA ARG A 28 9.24 -16.24 -7.81
C ARG A 28 10.72 -16.10 -7.48
N ARG A 29 11.57 -16.73 -8.30
CA ARG A 29 13.01 -16.44 -8.30
C ARG A 29 13.15 -14.92 -8.31
N ARG A 30 13.85 -14.38 -7.30
CA ARG A 30 14.20 -12.96 -7.25
C ARG A 30 14.94 -12.62 -8.54
N PRO A 31 14.45 -11.69 -9.37
CA PRO A 31 15.17 -11.29 -10.58
C PRO A 31 16.53 -10.71 -10.16
N ALA A 32 17.56 -10.92 -10.97
CA ALA A 32 18.85 -10.28 -10.73
C ALA A 32 18.65 -8.75 -10.69
N PRO A 33 19.25 -8.04 -9.71
CA PRO A 33 19.01 -6.61 -9.51
C PRO A 33 19.38 -5.78 -10.75
N ASP A 34 20.38 -6.20 -11.52
CA ASP A 34 20.82 -5.50 -12.74
C ASP A 34 19.84 -5.63 -13.93
N VAL A 35 18.85 -6.53 -13.85
CA VAL A 35 17.79 -6.66 -14.88
C VAL A 35 16.56 -5.83 -14.52
N LEU A 36 16.41 -5.49 -13.23
CA LEU A 36 15.23 -4.80 -12.69
C LEU A 36 15.28 -3.29 -12.87
N TYR A 37 16.47 -2.71 -12.90
CA TYR A 37 16.71 -1.29 -13.12
C TYR A 37 17.29 -1.11 -14.53
N GLY A 38 16.78 -0.16 -15.30
CA GLY A 38 17.23 0.07 -16.67
C GLY A 38 18.59 0.75 -16.74
N ASP A 39 18.87 1.65 -15.79
CA ASP A 39 20.16 2.31 -15.65
C ASP A 39 20.47 2.68 -14.18
N ALA A 40 21.67 3.18 -13.94
CA ALA A 40 22.11 3.59 -12.60
C ALA A 40 21.34 4.79 -12.02
N ALA A 41 20.86 5.71 -12.87
CA ALA A 41 20.09 6.87 -12.44
C ALA A 41 18.67 6.46 -11.99
N GLU A 42 18.03 5.56 -12.74
CA GLU A 42 16.76 4.92 -12.44
C GLU A 42 16.88 4.13 -11.12
N ARG A 43 17.95 3.35 -10.96
CA ARG A 43 18.25 2.65 -9.70
C ARG A 43 18.32 3.61 -8.52
N GLY A 44 18.98 4.77 -8.68
CA GLY A 44 19.03 5.81 -7.66
C GLY A 44 17.64 6.36 -7.28
N LYS A 45 16.76 6.59 -8.27
CA LYS A 45 15.37 7.01 -8.02
C LYS A 45 14.59 5.96 -7.22
N HIS A 46 14.72 4.68 -7.58
CA HIS A 46 14.08 3.59 -6.85
C HIS A 46 14.63 3.43 -5.43
N GLN A 47 15.94 3.55 -5.24
CA GLN A 47 16.55 3.43 -3.91
C GLN A 47 16.07 4.51 -2.95
N ARG A 48 15.95 5.77 -3.43
CA ARG A 48 15.35 6.87 -2.65
C ARG A 48 13.91 6.57 -2.26
N CYS A 49 13.12 6.00 -3.18
CA CYS A 49 11.74 5.60 -2.89
C CYS A 49 11.66 4.48 -1.84
N ILE A 50 12.53 3.49 -1.92
CA ILE A 50 12.61 2.38 -0.95
C ILE A 50 12.96 2.91 0.45
N GLN A 51 13.93 3.83 0.55
CA GLN A 51 14.29 4.47 1.82
C GLN A 51 13.12 5.27 2.41
N ALA A 52 12.48 6.12 1.59
CA ALA A 52 11.31 6.87 2.02
C ALA A 52 10.13 5.96 2.44
N LEU A 53 9.98 4.78 1.83
CA LEU A 53 9.00 3.78 2.27
C LEU A 53 9.36 3.18 3.63
N ALA A 54 10.64 2.86 3.87
CA ALA A 54 11.10 2.35 5.16
C ALA A 54 10.83 3.35 6.28
N GLU A 55 11.19 4.60 6.05
CA GLU A 55 10.95 5.70 6.99
C GLU A 55 9.45 5.91 7.23
N SER A 56 8.63 5.97 6.17
CA SER A 56 7.19 6.29 6.31
C SER A 56 6.33 5.15 6.85
N THR A 57 6.79 3.90 6.77
CA THR A 57 6.00 2.74 7.18
C THR A 57 6.57 2.04 8.43
N ALA A 58 7.75 2.46 8.91
CA ALA A 58 8.50 1.84 10.00
C ALA A 58 8.82 0.34 9.78
N TRP A 59 8.73 -0.14 8.54
CA TRP A 59 9.17 -1.50 8.20
C TRP A 59 10.65 -1.51 7.83
N PRO A 60 11.40 -2.57 8.20
CA PRO A 60 12.81 -2.67 7.87
C PRO A 60 13.01 -2.85 6.36
N LEU A 61 14.15 -2.34 5.85
CA LEU A 61 14.53 -2.45 4.44
C LEU A 61 14.56 -3.91 3.95
N LEU A 62 14.97 -4.85 4.82
CA LEU A 62 14.90 -6.29 4.64
C LEU A 62 13.54 -6.77 4.09
N VAL A 63 12.45 -6.17 4.57
CA VAL A 63 11.08 -6.53 4.22
C VAL A 63 10.59 -5.72 3.02
N ILE A 64 10.93 -4.43 2.95
CA ILE A 64 10.43 -3.55 1.89
C ILE A 64 11.06 -3.85 0.53
N VAL A 65 12.38 -4.05 0.49
CA VAL A 65 13.12 -4.29 -0.76
C VAL A 65 12.51 -5.44 -1.58
N PRO A 66 12.30 -6.66 -1.03
CA PRO A 66 11.75 -7.75 -1.82
C PRO A 66 10.32 -7.49 -2.30
N VAL A 67 9.48 -6.83 -1.48
CA VAL A 67 8.11 -6.47 -1.87
C VAL A 67 8.12 -5.41 -2.98
N TYR A 68 9.02 -4.43 -2.88
CA TYR A 68 9.21 -3.39 -3.88
C TYR A 68 9.68 -3.96 -5.21
N GLU A 69 10.72 -4.78 -5.21
CA GLU A 69 11.25 -5.43 -6.42
C GLU A 69 10.21 -6.35 -7.08
N MET A 70 9.40 -7.07 -6.29
CA MET A 70 8.30 -7.89 -6.81
C MET A 70 7.28 -7.03 -7.55
N VAL A 71 6.86 -5.91 -6.96
CA VAL A 71 5.90 -4.98 -7.58
C VAL A 71 6.52 -4.30 -8.81
N LEU A 72 7.79 -3.91 -8.74
CA LEU A 72 8.52 -3.33 -9.86
C LEU A 72 8.59 -4.30 -11.04
N ALA A 73 8.91 -5.57 -10.80
CA ALA A 73 8.95 -6.61 -11.83
C ALA A 73 7.59 -6.82 -12.51
N GLU A 74 6.48 -6.67 -11.78
CA GLU A 74 5.12 -6.77 -12.32
C GLU A 74 4.75 -5.55 -13.16
N MET A 75 5.10 -4.35 -12.69
CA MET A 75 4.64 -3.09 -13.29
C MET A 75 5.52 -2.59 -14.44
N ARG A 76 6.84 -2.88 -14.41
CA ARG A 76 7.80 -2.46 -15.44
C ARG A 76 7.38 -2.83 -16.87
N PRO A 77 7.01 -4.09 -17.20
CA PRO A 77 6.61 -4.45 -18.57
C PRO A 77 5.30 -3.78 -19.03
N LEU A 78 4.50 -3.27 -18.09
CA LEU A 78 3.23 -2.59 -18.39
C LEU A 78 3.40 -1.07 -18.52
N ALA A 79 4.53 -0.53 -18.06
CA ALA A 79 4.77 0.90 -18.00
C ALA A 79 5.20 1.46 -19.36
N ARG A 80 4.37 2.33 -19.94
CA ARG A 80 4.74 3.10 -21.14
C ARG A 80 5.67 4.28 -20.82
N ILE A 81 5.56 4.82 -19.61
CA ILE A 81 6.37 5.93 -19.12
C ILE A 81 7.04 5.46 -17.82
N THR A 82 8.34 5.17 -17.89
CA THR A 82 9.11 4.60 -16.77
C THR A 82 9.45 5.65 -15.70
N GLU A 83 9.45 6.94 -16.03
CA GLU A 83 9.82 8.00 -15.08
C GLU A 83 8.91 8.08 -13.85
N TYR A 84 7.63 7.74 -14.01
CA TYR A 84 6.65 7.74 -12.91
C TYR A 84 6.55 6.37 -12.22
N LEU A 85 7.21 5.35 -12.74
CA LEU A 85 7.16 3.99 -12.21
C LEU A 85 7.53 3.91 -10.72
N PRO A 86 8.57 4.62 -10.21
CA PRO A 86 8.89 4.59 -8.79
C PRO A 86 7.74 5.04 -7.88
N ILE A 87 6.94 6.02 -8.32
CA ILE A 87 5.80 6.55 -7.57
C ILE A 87 4.70 5.49 -7.48
N PHE A 88 4.35 4.88 -8.62
CA PHE A 88 3.30 3.86 -8.67
C PHE A 88 3.66 2.61 -7.88
N VAL A 89 4.91 2.14 -8.01
CA VAL A 89 5.42 1.00 -7.24
C VAL A 89 5.35 1.32 -5.75
N SER A 90 5.80 2.51 -5.33
CA SER A 90 5.77 2.90 -3.92
C SER A 90 4.36 2.92 -3.34
N ARG A 91 3.40 3.46 -4.08
CA ARG A 91 2.00 3.50 -3.65
C ARG A 91 1.42 2.10 -3.48
N ARG A 92 1.73 1.18 -4.41
CA ARG A 92 1.25 -0.20 -4.34
C ARG A 92 1.92 -0.98 -3.20
N VAL A 93 3.22 -0.80 -2.98
CA VAL A 93 3.95 -1.39 -1.83
C VAL A 93 3.35 -0.91 -0.51
N ARG A 94 3.08 0.40 -0.37
CA ARG A 94 2.42 0.95 0.82
C ARG A 94 1.05 0.33 1.07
N HIS A 95 0.27 0.08 0.02
CA HIS A 95 -1.02 -0.61 0.14
C HIS A 95 -0.86 -2.06 0.61
N LEU A 96 0.15 -2.79 0.11
CA LEU A 96 0.41 -4.18 0.50
C LEU A 96 0.93 -4.32 1.94
N LEU A 97 1.72 -3.35 2.40
CA LEU A 97 2.29 -3.33 3.76
C LEU A 97 1.33 -2.72 4.79
N ARG A 98 0.18 -2.18 4.36
CA ARG A 98 -0.82 -1.66 5.28
C ARG A 98 -1.53 -2.85 5.94
N PRO A 99 -1.53 -2.96 7.27
CA PRO A 99 -2.31 -3.98 7.96
C PRO A 99 -3.79 -3.74 7.65
N ASP A 100 -4.41 -4.68 6.94
CA ASP A 100 -5.82 -4.65 6.53
C ASP A 100 -6.74 -4.54 7.76
N GLY A 101 -7.10 -3.32 8.17
CA GLY A 101 -8.07 -3.09 9.24
C GLY A 101 -8.04 -1.73 9.93
N ALA A 102 -6.92 -1.00 9.91
CA ALA A 102 -6.91 0.36 10.42
C ALA A 102 -7.48 1.32 9.36
N ALA A 103 -8.82 1.40 9.29
CA ALA A 103 -9.48 2.66 8.97
C ALA A 103 -8.82 3.70 9.89
N VAL A 104 -7.90 4.49 9.35
CA VAL A 104 -7.37 5.64 10.08
C VAL A 104 -8.61 6.46 10.44
N PRO A 105 -8.96 6.61 11.73
CA PRO A 105 -9.97 7.59 12.10
C PRO A 105 -9.39 8.90 11.59
N LEU A 106 -10.07 9.52 10.63
CA LEU A 106 -9.90 10.94 10.35
C LEU A 106 -9.87 11.60 11.72
N GLN A 107 -8.70 12.13 12.12
CA GLN A 107 -8.58 12.87 13.35
C GLN A 107 -9.66 13.95 13.27
N ALA A 108 -10.69 13.79 14.10
CA ALA A 108 -11.65 14.83 14.34
C ALA A 108 -10.81 16.01 14.84
N SER A 109 -10.74 17.03 14.00
CA SER A 109 -10.12 18.30 14.28
C SER A 109 -10.65 18.77 15.64
N SER A 110 -9.86 18.57 16.70
CA SER A 110 -10.04 19.28 17.95
C SER A 110 -9.65 20.72 17.69
N SER A 111 -10.55 21.46 17.05
CA SER A 111 -10.62 22.90 17.10
C SER A 111 -10.91 23.27 18.55
N SER A 112 -9.85 23.35 19.35
CA SER A 112 -9.86 24.15 20.57
C SER A 112 -9.74 25.61 20.14
N SER A 113 -10.85 26.34 20.22
CA SER A 113 -10.83 27.80 20.27
C SER A 113 -11.78 28.17 21.39
N GLY A 114 -11.21 28.81 22.40
CA GLY A 114 -11.86 29.13 23.67
C GLY A 114 -12.76 30.35 23.60
#